data_AF-A0A7X9GR74-F1
#
_entry.id   AF-A0A7X9GR74-F1
#
_cell.length_a   1.000
_cell.length_b   1.000
_cell.length_c   1.000
_cell.angle_alpha   90.00
_cell.angle_beta   90.00
_cell.angle_gamma   90.00
#
_symmetry.space_group_name_H-M   'P 1'
#
loop_
_entity.id
_entity.type
_entity.pdbx_description
1 polymer ?
#
loop_
_entity_poly.entity_id
_entity_poly.type
_entity_poly.pdbx_seq_one_letter_code
_entity_poly.pdbx_strand_id
1 'polypeptide(L)' 'NYLNEFCYKFNRRYFGEDLFDRLLIACVSYKNQFRCNIR' A
#
# COMPACT_ATOMS: atom_id res chain seq x y z
N ASN A 1 -9.86 -14.43 8.67
CA ASN A 1 -10.83 -13.99 7.63
C ASN A 1 -11.36 -12.58 7.90
N TYR A 2 -11.66 -12.20 9.15
CA TYR A 2 -12.12 -10.86 9.52
C TYR A 2 -11.23 -9.69 9.04
N LEU A 3 -9.90 -9.81 9.16
CA LEU A 3 -8.98 -8.73 8.81
C LEU A 3 -9.02 -8.38 7.31
N ASN A 4 -9.08 -9.38 6.44
CA ASN A 4 -9.17 -9.17 4.99
C ASN A 4 -10.48 -8.45 4.63
N GLU A 5 -11.58 -8.83 5.27
CA GLU A 5 -12.89 -8.22 5.02
C GLU A 5 -12.97 -6.78 5.56
N PHE A 6 -12.38 -6.53 6.74
CA PHE A 6 -12.24 -5.18 7.29
C PHE A 6 -11.40 -4.29 6.36
N CYS A 7 -10.22 -4.75 5.94
CA CYS A 7 -9.35 -4.01 5.02
C CYS A 7 -10.04 -3.76 3.67
N TYR A 8 -10.75 -4.74 3.12
CA TYR A 8 -11.49 -4.58 1.87
C TYR A 8 -12.58 -3.49 1.96
N LYS A 9 -13.41 -3.53 3.03
CA LYS A 9 -14.46 -2.53 3.26
C LYS A 9 -13.89 -1.14 3.53
N PHE A 10 -12.82 -1.06 4.32
CA PHE A 10 -12.12 0.18 4.62
C PHE A 10 -11.56 0.81 3.34
N ASN A 11 -10.83 0.03 2.53
CA ASN A 11 -10.22 0.50 1.31
C ASN A 11 -11.25 1.03 0.30
N ARG A 12 -12.37 0.32 0.11
CA ARG A 12 -13.47 0.77 -0.76
C ARG A 12 -14.15 2.05 -0.27
N ARG A 13 -14.29 2.24 1.06
CA ARG A 13 -14.99 3.39 1.63
C ARG A 13 -14.20 4.70 1.53
N TYR A 14 -12.87 4.63 1.62
CA TYR A 14 -12.02 5.81 1.68
C TYR A 14 -11.18 6.05 0.43
N PHE A 15 -10.90 5.00 -0.35
CA PHE A 15 -9.96 5.08 -1.48
C PHE A 15 -10.60 4.68 -2.83
N GLY A 16 -11.88 4.33 -2.84
CA GLY A 16 -12.66 4.14 -4.07
C GLY A 16 -12.00 3.17 -5.06
N GLU A 17 -11.85 3.63 -6.31
CA GLU A 17 -11.20 2.89 -7.41
C GLU A 17 -9.66 3.10 -7.44
N ASP A 18 -9.12 4.07 -6.69
CA ASP A 18 -7.70 4.45 -6.71
C ASP A 18 -6.82 3.56 -5.82
N LEU A 19 -7.34 2.41 -5.37
CA LEU A 19 -6.64 1.48 -4.49
C LEU A 19 -5.36 0.95 -5.16
N PHE A 20 -5.42 0.67 -6.46
CA PHE A 20 -4.30 0.15 -7.23
C PHE A 20 -3.22 1.22 -7.45
N ASP A 21 -3.61 2.46 -7.71
CA ASP A 21 -2.68 3.58 -7.92
C ASP A 21 -1.84 3.85 -6.66
N ARG A 22 -2.48 3.81 -5.49
CA ARG A 22 -1.80 3.92 -4.20
C ARG A 22 -0.84 2.76 -3.93
N LEU A 23 -1.21 1.55 -4.32
CA LEU A 23 -0.33 0.38 -4.22
C LEU A 23 0.91 0.56 -5.10
N LEU A 24 0.74 1.03 -6.34
CA LEU A 24 1.86 1.34 -7.25
C LEU A 24 2.79 2.38 -6.65
N ILE A 25 2.26 3.48 -6.11
CA ILE A 25 3.04 4.51 -5.44
C ILE A 25 3.82 3.92 -4.26
N ALA A 26 3.20 3.10 -3.42
CA ALA A 26 3.87 2.47 -2.28
C ALA A 26 5.00 1.54 -2.74
N CYS A 27 4.77 0.73 -3.77
CA CYS A 27 5.76 -0.18 -4.33
C CYS A 27 6.97 0.56 -4.91
N VAL A 28 6.75 1.66 -5.63
CA VAL A 28 7.83 2.45 -6.25
C VAL A 28 8.52 3.37 -5.24
N SER A 29 7.79 3.89 -4.25
CA SER A 29 8.33 4.78 -3.21
C SER A 29 9.08 4.02 -2.11
N TYR A 30 8.98 2.69 -2.06
CA TYR A 30 9.65 1.89 -1.04
C TYR A 30 11.17 1.94 -1.22
N LYS A 31 11.82 2.89 -0.54
CA LYS A 31 13.27 2.92 -0.38
C LYS A 31 13.68 1.85 0.61
N ASN A 32 14.20 0.74 0.09
CA ASN A 32 14.78 -0.32 0.90
C ASN A 32 15.90 0.26 1.79
N GLN A 33 15.64 0.32 3.10
CA GLN A 33 16.61 0.87 4.06
C GLN A 33 17.93 0.10 4.08
N PHE A 34 17.90 -1.17 3.65
CA PHE A 34 19.07 -2.03 3.50
C PHE A 34 20.03 -1.59 2.38
N ARG A 35 19.53 -0.88 1.35
CA ARG A 35 20.35 -0.45 0.19
C ARG A 35 20.79 1.01 0.26
N CYS A 36 20.12 1.86 1.04
CA CYS A 36 20.46 3.28 1.13
C CYS A 36 21.59 3.60 2.13
N ASN A 37 22.05 2.63 2.91
CA ASN A 37 23.21 2.74 3.80
C ASN A 37 24.51 2.16 3.20
N ILE A 38 24.52 1.83 1.90
CA ILE A 38 25.76 1.50 1.19
C ILE A 38 26.36 2.81 0.65
N ARG A 39 26.89 3.64 1.56
CA ARG A 39 27.77 4.76 1.23
C ARG A 39 28.71 5.05 2.39
#